data_AF-A0A099LAW6-F1
#
_entry.id   AF-A0A099LAW6-F1
#
_cell.length_a   1.000
_cell.length_b   1.000
_cell.length_c   1.000
_cell.angle_alpha   90.00
_cell.angle_beta   90.00
_cell.angle_gamma   90.00
#
_symmetry.space_group_name_H-M   'P 1'
#
loop_
_entity.id
_entity.type
_entity.pdbx_description
1 polymer ?
#
loop_
_entity_poly.entity_id
_entity_poly.type
_entity_poly.pdbx_seq_one_letter_code
_entity_poly.pdbx_strand_id
1 'polypeptide(L)'
;MLLIGCTPNEFTAAKRSYEQAKSTQQLIPLTVSLKQLAHFKPELYLAELTTANSANIKFQLAKKYLEQKNYYQAFMSSHDSNLMIDSVESKHILKEAGRVLLPFAKAYANIKKSSKLLPSSLFNLLIDHQSIPADKWNLIELNHLFAQLNESRNILIISINEINSIDMSSLGSLSEQVVSWKSDISNQVQYYQQAQEYLSELARFKCASALNVSNLKLAEQTSSILLVFRSKKIKKAIKPFFNQAKIEYAACKQLIENISLVSTFSGYKIHSSWFPNWRKVESSILEPVEPISAYPLQVKQRGQQLQSYLIEPEISKPTALENIHDVNGFSSHYGSIVNLIDKLKVHR
;
A
#
# COMPACT_ATOMS: atom_id res chain seq x y z
N MET A 1 -23.28 68.41 42.87
CA MET A 1 -23.93 67.15 43.26
C MET A 1 -23.63 66.10 42.20
N LEU A 2 -22.94 65.03 42.60
CA LEU A 2 -22.79 63.70 41.96
C LEU A 2 -22.23 63.61 40.52
N LEU A 3 -20.89 63.67 40.41
CA LEU A 3 -20.15 62.83 39.45
C LEU A 3 -20.08 61.42 40.04
N ILE A 4 -20.93 60.51 39.57
CA ILE A 4 -20.92 59.11 39.99
C ILE A 4 -19.77 58.42 39.24
N GLY A 5 -18.62 58.28 39.90
CA GLY A 5 -17.55 57.39 39.46
C GLY A 5 -17.90 55.94 39.75
N CYS A 6 -18.51 55.24 38.79
CA CYS A 6 -18.80 53.79 38.86
C CYS A 6 -17.61 52.90 38.43
N THR A 7 -16.36 53.30 38.64
CA THR A 7 -15.18 52.59 38.13
C THR A 7 -14.66 51.39 38.96
N PRO A 8 -14.80 51.31 40.31
CA PRO A 8 -14.17 50.22 41.08
C PRO A 8 -14.94 48.88 41.01
N ASN A 9 -16.27 48.93 40.98
CA ASN A 9 -17.11 47.73 41.03
C ASN A 9 -17.11 46.98 39.70
N GLU A 10 -17.17 47.71 38.59
CA GLU A 10 -17.14 47.14 37.24
C GLU A 10 -15.79 46.51 36.93
N PHE A 11 -14.68 47.18 37.26
CA PHE A 11 -13.34 46.61 37.11
C PHE A 11 -13.16 45.33 37.94
N THR A 12 -13.62 45.34 39.20
CA THR A 12 -13.51 44.18 40.09
C THR A 12 -14.37 43.01 39.60
N ALA A 13 -15.57 43.28 39.10
CA ALA A 13 -16.44 42.27 38.49
C ALA A 13 -15.81 41.69 37.22
N ALA A 14 -15.31 42.53 36.31
CA ALA A 14 -14.63 42.11 35.09
C ALA A 14 -13.38 41.26 35.39
N LYS A 15 -12.63 41.61 36.44
CA LYS A 15 -11.48 40.82 36.89
C LYS A 15 -11.90 39.45 37.41
N ARG A 16 -12.96 39.37 38.23
CA ARG A 16 -13.49 38.07 38.69
C ARG A 16 -13.95 37.19 37.52
N SER A 17 -14.68 37.76 36.57
CA SER A 17 -15.13 37.05 35.36
C SER A 17 -13.96 36.59 34.49
N TYR A 18 -12.91 37.42 34.36
CA TYR A 18 -11.67 37.05 33.66
C TYR A 18 -10.98 35.87 34.33
N GLU A 19 -10.73 35.92 35.64
CA GLU A 19 -10.06 34.82 36.36
C GLU A 19 -10.88 33.54 36.30
N GLN A 20 -12.21 33.65 36.44
CA GLN A 20 -13.10 32.51 36.28
C GLN A 20 -13.01 31.93 34.87
N ALA A 21 -13.21 32.73 33.82
CA ALA A 21 -13.15 32.29 32.43
C ALA A 21 -11.80 31.68 32.05
N LYS A 22 -10.71 32.23 32.59
CA LYS A 22 -9.36 31.70 32.44
C LYS A 22 -9.21 30.35 33.12
N SER A 23 -9.69 30.21 34.35
CA SER A 23 -9.63 28.95 35.09
C SER A 23 -10.51 27.84 34.48
N THR A 24 -11.65 28.21 33.88
CA THR A 24 -12.57 27.28 33.21
C THR A 24 -12.30 27.12 31.72
N GLN A 25 -11.27 27.81 31.19
CA GLN A 25 -10.86 27.78 29.79
C GLN A 25 -12.00 28.11 28.82
N GLN A 26 -12.83 29.12 29.16
CA GLN A 26 -13.96 29.55 28.33
C GLN A 26 -13.58 30.77 27.48
N LEU A 27 -13.39 30.58 26.17
CA LEU A 27 -12.87 31.59 25.26
C LEU A 27 -13.78 32.82 25.12
N ILE A 28 -15.10 32.61 25.01
CA ILE A 28 -16.04 33.72 24.79
C ILE A 28 -16.13 34.61 26.05
N PRO A 29 -16.40 34.08 27.26
CA PRO A 29 -16.38 34.87 28.49
C PRO A 29 -15.03 35.52 28.77
N LEU A 30 -13.92 34.86 28.43
CA LEU A 30 -12.57 35.41 28.56
C LEU A 30 -12.40 36.66 27.69
N THR A 31 -12.79 36.58 26.42
CA THR A 31 -12.71 37.70 25.46
C THR A 31 -13.55 38.89 25.91
N VAL A 32 -14.77 38.62 26.40
CA VAL A 32 -15.67 39.67 26.92
C VAL A 32 -15.06 40.36 28.15
N SER A 33 -14.52 39.59 29.09
CA SER A 33 -13.91 40.12 30.31
C SER A 33 -12.63 40.92 30.01
N LEU A 34 -11.79 40.42 29.10
CA LEU A 34 -10.59 41.11 28.62
C LEU A 34 -10.93 42.43 27.92
N LYS A 35 -12.03 42.50 27.17
CA LYS A 35 -12.48 43.76 26.54
C LYS A 35 -12.81 44.83 27.58
N GLN A 36 -13.47 44.45 28.68
CA GLN A 36 -13.76 45.35 29.79
C GLN A 36 -12.48 45.74 30.53
N LEU A 37 -11.61 44.78 30.84
CA LEU A 37 -10.35 45.04 31.53
C LEU A 37 -9.41 45.94 30.73
N ALA A 38 -9.29 45.73 29.42
CA ALA A 38 -8.47 46.56 28.54
C ALA A 38 -9.03 47.97 28.35
N HIS A 39 -10.34 48.18 28.56
CA HIS A 39 -10.91 49.53 28.61
C HIS A 39 -10.43 50.30 29.85
N PHE A 40 -10.33 49.64 31.00
CA PHE A 40 -9.88 50.26 32.25
C PHE A 40 -8.36 50.35 32.39
N LYS A 41 -7.62 49.33 31.93
CA LYS A 41 -6.15 49.21 32.02
C LYS A 41 -5.56 48.63 30.73
N PRO A 42 -5.50 49.42 29.64
CA PRO A 42 -5.04 48.95 28.33
C PRO A 42 -3.62 48.35 28.37
N GLU A 43 -2.71 48.97 29.12
CA GLU A 43 -1.30 48.59 29.24
C GLU A 43 -1.09 47.18 29.79
N LEU A 44 -2.06 46.66 30.55
CA LEU A 44 -2.01 45.31 31.13
C LEU A 44 -2.71 44.26 30.27
N TYR A 45 -3.82 44.62 29.62
CA TYR A 45 -4.75 43.63 29.05
C TYR A 45 -4.91 43.70 27.53
N LEU A 46 -4.43 44.75 26.85
CA LEU A 46 -4.64 44.91 25.42
C LEU A 46 -3.97 43.80 24.59
N ALA A 47 -2.76 43.37 24.98
CA ALA A 47 -2.04 42.30 24.29
C ALA A 47 -2.79 40.96 24.38
N GLU A 48 -3.25 40.58 25.59
CA GLU A 48 -4.02 39.36 25.81
C GLU A 48 -5.39 39.41 25.11
N LEU A 49 -6.04 40.59 25.12
CA LEU A 49 -7.27 40.82 24.36
C LEU A 49 -7.07 40.63 22.85
N THR A 50 -5.96 41.11 22.28
CA THR A 50 -5.66 40.91 20.85
C THR A 50 -5.50 39.43 20.51
N THR A 51 -4.83 38.66 21.36
CA THR A 51 -4.73 37.19 21.21
C THR A 51 -6.11 36.53 21.34
N ALA A 52 -6.91 36.92 22.34
CA ALA A 52 -8.24 36.36 22.56
C ALA A 52 -9.22 36.66 21.42
N ASN A 53 -9.19 37.88 20.88
CA ASN A 53 -9.97 38.24 19.70
C ASN A 53 -9.57 37.41 18.49
N SER A 54 -8.26 37.21 18.27
CA SER A 54 -7.75 36.39 17.16
C SER A 54 -8.17 34.93 17.29
N ALA A 55 -8.05 34.36 18.49
CA ALA A 55 -8.54 33.02 18.80
C ALA A 55 -10.06 32.92 18.57
N ASN A 56 -10.84 33.87 19.07
CA ASN A 56 -12.29 33.89 18.91
C ASN A 56 -12.69 33.97 17.42
N ILE A 57 -12.02 34.77 16.59
CA ILE A 57 -12.26 34.80 15.13
C ILE A 57 -12.06 33.41 14.51
N LYS A 58 -10.97 32.72 14.87
CA LYS A 58 -10.69 31.35 14.39
C LYS A 58 -11.71 30.35 14.88
N PHE A 59 -12.14 30.45 16.14
CA PHE A 59 -13.21 29.63 16.71
C PHE A 59 -14.56 29.83 15.99
N GLN A 60 -14.96 31.08 15.70
CA GLN A 60 -16.21 31.35 14.96
C GLN A 60 -16.16 30.79 13.53
N LEU A 61 -15.00 30.88 12.86
CA LEU A 61 -14.79 30.23 11.57
C LEU A 61 -14.92 28.70 11.69
N ALA A 62 -14.30 28.10 12.70
CA ALA A 62 -14.39 26.66 12.95
C ALA A 62 -15.83 26.20 13.15
N LYS A 63 -16.61 26.94 13.95
CA LYS A 63 -18.03 26.68 14.18
C LYS A 63 -18.84 26.74 12.88
N LYS A 64 -18.63 27.78 12.08
CA LYS A 64 -19.29 27.93 10.77
C LYS A 64 -18.97 26.76 9.84
N TYR A 65 -17.70 26.33 9.76
CA TYR A 65 -17.32 25.18 8.95
C TYR A 65 -17.92 23.88 9.46
N LEU A 66 -18.03 23.70 10.77
CA LEU A 66 -18.67 22.53 11.37
C LEU A 66 -20.17 22.47 11.03
N GLU A 67 -20.89 23.60 11.09
CA GLU A 67 -22.29 23.72 10.66
C GLU A 67 -22.46 23.38 9.18
N GLN A 68 -21.47 23.72 8.35
CA GLN A 68 -21.40 23.36 6.93
C GLN A 68 -20.91 21.94 6.66
N LYS A 69 -20.63 21.15 7.71
CA LYS A 69 -20.04 19.80 7.65
C LYS A 69 -18.69 19.76 6.92
N ASN A 70 -17.97 20.87 6.83
CA ASN A 70 -16.60 20.90 6.35
C ASN A 70 -15.65 20.60 7.50
N TYR A 71 -15.51 19.33 7.86
CA TYR A 71 -14.75 18.89 9.02
C TYR A 71 -13.26 19.23 8.90
N TYR A 72 -12.69 19.21 7.69
CA TYR A 72 -11.30 19.60 7.50
C TYR A 72 -11.04 21.05 7.93
N GLN A 73 -11.80 22.01 7.38
CA GLN A 73 -11.59 23.42 7.71
C GLN A 73 -12.04 23.75 9.14
N ALA A 74 -13.05 23.06 9.66
CA ALA A 74 -13.46 23.15 11.05
C ALA A 74 -12.32 22.72 11.99
N PHE A 75 -11.70 21.57 11.72
CA PHE A 75 -10.59 21.06 12.51
C PHE A 75 -9.38 22.02 12.46
N MET A 76 -8.97 22.45 11.26
CA MET A 76 -7.81 23.34 11.10
C MET A 76 -8.02 24.68 11.79
N SER A 77 -9.19 25.29 11.64
CA SER A 77 -9.50 26.58 12.29
C SER A 77 -9.60 26.44 13.81
N SER A 78 -10.19 25.35 14.31
CA SER A 78 -10.29 25.11 15.76
C SER A 78 -8.92 24.82 16.38
N HIS A 79 -8.06 24.11 15.65
CA HIS A 79 -6.69 23.84 16.08
C HIS A 79 -5.92 25.15 16.27
N ASP A 80 -5.98 26.05 15.29
CA ASP A 80 -5.29 27.33 15.36
C ASP A 80 -5.85 28.22 16.47
N SER A 81 -7.17 28.19 16.71
CA SER A 81 -7.80 28.83 17.89
C SER A 81 -7.23 28.27 19.20
N ASN A 82 -7.20 26.94 19.36
CA ASN A 82 -6.74 26.31 20.59
C ASN A 82 -5.24 26.50 20.87
N LEU A 83 -4.42 26.65 19.82
CA LEU A 83 -3.01 27.00 19.97
C LEU A 83 -2.80 28.42 20.51
N MET A 84 -3.69 29.35 20.16
CA MET A 84 -3.64 30.73 20.66
C MET A 84 -4.16 30.81 22.09
N ILE A 85 -5.34 30.22 22.35
CA ILE A 85 -5.94 30.12 23.68
C ILE A 85 -6.55 28.72 23.85
N ASP A 86 -5.96 27.96 24.77
CA ASP A 86 -6.46 26.64 25.13
C ASP A 86 -7.88 26.78 25.72
N SER A 87 -8.87 26.22 25.03
CA SER A 87 -10.28 26.46 25.34
C SER A 87 -11.15 25.23 25.19
N VAL A 88 -12.13 25.08 26.08
CA VAL A 88 -13.08 23.96 26.04
C VAL A 88 -13.88 23.98 24.74
N GLU A 89 -14.26 25.16 24.27
CA GLU A 89 -15.04 25.34 23.05
C GLU A 89 -14.26 24.88 21.81
N SER A 90 -12.99 25.25 21.69
CA SER A 90 -12.14 24.80 20.57
C SER A 90 -11.85 23.30 20.65
N LYS A 91 -11.58 22.77 21.85
CA LYS A 91 -11.40 21.32 22.07
C LYS A 91 -12.63 20.51 21.67
N HIS A 92 -13.84 21.03 21.90
CA HIS A 92 -15.06 20.35 21.49
C HIS A 92 -15.12 20.15 19.97
N ILE A 93 -14.91 21.22 19.19
CA ILE A 93 -14.90 21.15 17.72
C ILE A 93 -13.75 20.25 17.22
N LEU A 94 -12.58 20.32 17.87
CA LEU A 94 -11.44 19.47 17.54
C LEU A 94 -11.77 17.98 17.68
N LYS A 95 -12.43 17.57 18.77
CA LYS A 95 -12.84 16.19 18.99
C LYS A 95 -13.88 15.74 17.97
N GLU A 96 -14.87 16.59 17.70
CA GLU A 96 -15.96 16.28 16.77
C GLU A 96 -15.46 16.10 15.34
N ALA A 97 -14.77 17.11 14.80
CA ALA A 97 -14.20 17.05 13.46
C ALA A 97 -13.07 16.02 13.36
N GLY A 98 -12.22 15.93 14.39
CA GLY A 98 -11.10 14.99 14.44
C GLY A 98 -11.54 13.53 14.40
N ARG A 99 -12.70 13.19 14.99
CA ARG A 99 -13.27 11.84 14.89
C ARG A 99 -13.58 11.45 13.44
N VAL A 100 -14.11 12.37 12.65
CA VAL A 100 -14.42 12.13 11.22
C VAL A 100 -13.15 11.99 10.38
N LEU A 101 -12.11 12.76 10.71
CA LEU A 101 -10.84 12.77 9.96
C LEU A 101 -9.84 11.70 10.42
N LEU A 102 -10.13 11.01 11.53
CA LEU A 102 -9.32 9.94 12.11
C LEU A 102 -8.89 8.85 11.11
N PRO A 103 -9.73 8.41 10.14
CA PRO A 103 -9.34 7.41 9.16
C PRO A 103 -8.13 7.81 8.32
N PHE A 104 -7.88 9.11 8.07
CA PHE A 104 -6.65 9.55 7.38
C PHE A 104 -5.38 9.19 8.15
N ALA A 105 -5.38 9.37 9.48
CA ALA A 105 -4.25 8.99 10.31
C ALA A 105 -4.02 7.47 10.31
N LYS A 106 -5.08 6.67 10.23
CA LYS A 106 -4.99 5.21 10.10
C LYS A 106 -4.46 4.79 8.72
N ALA A 107 -4.99 5.38 7.65
CA ALA A 107 -4.53 5.14 6.29
C ALA A 107 -3.03 5.45 6.16
N TYR A 108 -2.58 6.60 6.67
CA TYR A 108 -1.16 6.95 6.65
C TYR A 108 -0.29 6.00 7.47
N ALA A 109 -0.74 5.55 8.65
CA ALA A 109 -0.02 4.55 9.43
C ALA A 109 0.13 3.21 8.68
N ASN A 110 -0.91 2.80 7.96
CA ASN A 110 -0.90 1.60 7.14
C ASN A 110 0.04 1.72 5.93
N ILE A 111 0.05 2.85 5.23
CA ILE A 111 1.06 3.12 4.18
C ILE A 111 2.47 3.00 4.76
N LYS A 112 2.70 3.60 5.93
CA LYS A 112 3.98 3.49 6.65
C LYS A 112 4.33 2.04 6.97
N LYS A 113 3.38 1.23 7.41
CA LYS A 113 3.56 -0.19 7.68
C LYS A 113 3.91 -0.97 6.41
N SER A 114 3.15 -0.76 5.33
CA SER A 114 3.36 -1.41 4.03
C SER A 114 4.76 -1.15 3.48
N SER A 115 5.22 0.12 3.49
CA SER A 115 6.56 0.48 3.01
C SER A 115 7.72 -0.19 3.77
N LYS A 116 7.53 -0.53 5.05
CA LYS A 116 8.55 -1.19 5.88
C LYS A 116 8.64 -2.69 5.66
N LEU A 117 7.60 -3.30 5.11
CA LEU A 117 7.58 -4.74 4.86
C LEU A 117 8.40 -5.12 3.65
N LEU A 118 8.63 -4.22 2.69
CA LEU A 118 9.28 -4.53 1.43
C LEU A 118 10.76 -4.13 1.43
N PRO A 119 11.61 -4.86 0.68
CA PRO A 119 12.99 -4.44 0.45
C PRO A 119 13.05 -3.06 -0.22
N SER A 120 13.97 -2.21 0.24
CA SER A 120 14.16 -0.86 -0.29
C SER A 120 14.50 -0.82 -1.78
N SER A 121 15.07 -1.92 -2.31
CA SER A 121 15.46 -2.09 -3.70
C SER A 121 14.61 -3.17 -4.40
N LEU A 122 13.31 -3.23 -4.12
CA LEU A 122 12.39 -4.22 -4.71
C LEU A 122 12.53 -4.29 -6.24
N PHE A 123 12.54 -3.15 -6.94
CA PHE A 123 12.71 -3.13 -8.40
C PHE A 123 14.00 -3.85 -8.84
N ASN A 124 15.16 -3.50 -8.27
CA ASN A 124 16.44 -4.14 -8.60
C ASN A 124 16.40 -5.64 -8.32
N LEU A 125 15.81 -6.04 -7.18
CA LEU A 125 15.63 -7.45 -6.85
C LEU A 125 14.81 -8.18 -7.92
N LEU A 126 13.75 -7.57 -8.45
CA LEU A 126 12.96 -8.16 -9.54
C LEU A 126 13.80 -8.30 -10.82
N ILE A 127 14.64 -7.30 -11.14
CA ILE A 127 15.55 -7.35 -12.30
C ILE A 127 16.60 -8.44 -12.16
N ASP A 128 17.20 -8.60 -10.97
CA ASP A 128 18.25 -9.58 -10.73
C ASP A 128 17.78 -11.02 -11.02
N HIS A 129 16.51 -11.32 -10.72
CA HIS A 129 15.90 -12.61 -11.04
C HIS A 129 15.87 -12.90 -12.56
N GLN A 130 15.87 -11.88 -13.42
CA GLN A 130 15.96 -12.05 -14.87
C GLN A 130 17.32 -12.64 -15.27
N SER A 131 18.39 -12.20 -14.62
CA SER A 131 19.76 -12.65 -14.92
C SER A 131 20.12 -13.98 -14.24
N ILE A 132 19.48 -14.31 -13.12
CA ILE A 132 19.78 -15.53 -12.36
C ILE A 132 19.09 -16.76 -13.01
N PRO A 133 19.81 -17.88 -13.23
CA PRO A 133 19.22 -19.14 -13.68
C PRO A 133 18.16 -19.68 -12.70
N ALA A 134 17.10 -20.32 -13.21
CA ALA A 134 15.98 -20.78 -12.38
C ALA A 134 16.38 -21.80 -11.29
N ASP A 135 17.42 -22.60 -11.52
CA ASP A 135 17.96 -23.56 -10.55
C ASP A 135 18.72 -22.91 -9.39
N LYS A 136 19.00 -21.60 -9.48
CA LYS A 136 19.66 -20.80 -8.45
C LYS A 136 18.71 -19.91 -7.66
N TRP A 137 17.42 -19.95 -7.95
CA TRP A 137 16.43 -19.18 -7.19
C TRP A 137 16.27 -19.76 -5.78
N ASN A 138 16.49 -18.93 -4.76
CA ASN A 138 16.25 -19.32 -3.38
C ASN A 138 14.74 -19.32 -3.09
N LEU A 139 14.13 -20.51 -3.02
CA LEU A 139 12.68 -20.65 -2.81
C LEU A 139 12.21 -20.06 -1.48
N ILE A 140 13.06 -20.03 -0.44
CA ILE A 140 12.70 -19.46 0.86
C ILE A 140 12.58 -17.94 0.74
N GLU A 141 13.58 -17.29 0.13
CA GLU A 141 13.58 -15.85 -0.12
C GLU A 141 12.44 -15.45 -1.07
N LEU A 142 12.20 -16.24 -2.12
CA LEU A 142 11.09 -16.02 -3.03
C LEU A 142 9.74 -16.08 -2.30
N ASN A 143 9.52 -17.11 -1.47
CA ASN A 143 8.27 -17.24 -0.70
C ASN A 143 8.08 -16.09 0.28
N HIS A 144 9.15 -15.66 0.92
CA HIS A 144 9.12 -14.50 1.80
C HIS A 144 8.74 -13.22 1.04
N LEU A 145 9.32 -13.01 -0.13
CA LEU A 145 8.99 -11.86 -0.99
C LEU A 145 7.52 -11.88 -1.43
N PHE A 146 7.00 -13.03 -1.89
CA PHE A 146 5.59 -13.17 -2.24
C PHE A 146 4.68 -12.85 -1.06
N ALA A 147 5.02 -13.32 0.15
CA ALA A 147 4.27 -13.02 1.36
C ALA A 147 4.31 -11.52 1.70
N GLN A 148 5.48 -10.88 1.64
CA GLN A 148 5.64 -9.45 1.87
C GLN A 148 4.85 -8.61 0.87
N LEU A 149 4.88 -8.96 -0.43
CA LEU A 149 4.11 -8.29 -1.48
C LEU A 149 2.60 -8.39 -1.21
N ASN A 150 2.11 -9.59 -0.86
CA ASN A 150 0.69 -9.81 -0.57
C ASN A 150 0.25 -9.05 0.68
N GLU A 151 1.01 -9.13 1.78
CA GLU A 151 0.70 -8.41 3.01
C GLU A 151 0.69 -6.89 2.78
N SER A 152 1.72 -6.38 2.10
CA SER A 152 1.85 -4.95 1.77
C SER A 152 0.68 -4.45 0.94
N ARG A 153 0.28 -5.23 -0.08
CA ARG A 153 -0.90 -4.96 -0.91
C ARG A 153 -2.19 -4.91 -0.09
N ASN A 154 -2.41 -5.91 0.77
CA ASN A 154 -3.62 -5.97 1.61
C ASN A 154 -3.69 -4.79 2.59
N ILE A 155 -2.57 -4.38 3.18
CA ILE A 155 -2.50 -3.19 4.04
C ILE A 155 -2.84 -1.91 3.26
N LEU A 156 -2.38 -1.76 2.02
CA LEU A 156 -2.74 -0.61 1.19
C LEU A 156 -4.23 -0.61 0.80
N ILE A 157 -4.82 -1.78 0.51
CA ILE A 157 -6.27 -1.89 0.29
C ILE A 157 -7.06 -1.45 1.53
N ILE A 158 -6.62 -1.85 2.74
CA ILE A 158 -7.21 -1.36 3.99
C ILE A 158 -7.09 0.17 4.09
N SER A 159 -5.95 0.74 3.69
CA SER A 159 -5.75 2.20 3.67
C SER A 159 -6.75 2.91 2.76
N ILE A 160 -6.99 2.38 1.56
CA ILE A 160 -8.00 2.89 0.63
C ILE A 160 -9.40 2.82 1.26
N ASN A 161 -9.72 1.73 1.96
CA ASN A 161 -11.01 1.58 2.64
C ASN A 161 -11.20 2.57 3.79
N GLU A 162 -10.14 2.84 4.57
CA GLU A 162 -10.15 3.89 5.59
C GLU A 162 -10.42 5.26 4.96
N ILE A 163 -9.78 5.59 3.83
CA ILE A 163 -10.05 6.84 3.10
C ILE A 163 -11.49 6.89 2.59
N ASN A 164 -11.99 5.79 2.00
CA ASN A 164 -13.36 5.69 1.48
C ASN A 164 -14.44 5.80 2.57
N SER A 165 -14.10 5.58 3.83
CA SER A 165 -15.03 5.74 4.95
C SER A 165 -15.37 7.21 5.23
N ILE A 166 -14.63 8.15 4.64
CA ILE A 166 -14.83 9.58 4.79
C ILE A 166 -15.69 10.10 3.63
N ASP A 167 -16.69 10.91 3.97
CA ASP A 167 -17.49 11.63 2.98
C ASP A 167 -16.63 12.72 2.32
N MET A 168 -16.35 12.57 1.01
CA MET A 168 -15.54 13.52 0.25
C MET A 168 -16.10 14.95 0.24
N SER A 169 -17.42 15.11 0.34
CA SER A 169 -18.04 16.44 0.40
C SER A 169 -17.68 17.20 1.69
N SER A 170 -17.31 16.46 2.73
CA SER A 170 -16.94 17.01 4.04
C SER A 170 -15.50 17.53 4.15
N LEU A 171 -14.71 17.35 3.08
CA LEU A 171 -13.27 17.67 3.05
C LEU A 171 -12.97 19.07 2.50
N GLY A 172 -13.96 19.73 1.89
CA GLY A 172 -13.78 21.02 1.24
C GLY A 172 -12.59 21.01 0.27
N SER A 173 -11.65 21.94 0.47
CA SER A 173 -10.46 22.12 -0.35
C SER A 173 -9.46 20.96 -0.30
N LEU A 174 -9.59 20.01 0.64
CA LEU A 174 -8.69 18.85 0.73
C LEU A 174 -9.11 17.71 -0.22
N SER A 175 -10.33 17.76 -0.76
CA SER A 175 -10.92 16.68 -1.57
C SER A 175 -10.05 16.28 -2.76
N GLU A 176 -9.56 17.24 -3.56
CA GLU A 176 -8.72 16.96 -4.74
C GLU A 176 -7.43 16.23 -4.38
N GLN A 177 -6.72 16.68 -3.34
CA GLN A 177 -5.49 16.02 -2.88
C GLN A 177 -5.76 14.60 -2.38
N VAL A 178 -6.92 14.35 -1.75
CA VAL A 178 -7.30 13.02 -1.27
C VAL A 178 -7.62 12.08 -2.43
N VAL A 179 -8.22 12.59 -3.53
CA VAL A 179 -8.42 11.81 -4.76
C VAL A 179 -7.08 11.36 -5.34
N SER A 180 -6.14 12.29 -5.51
CA SER A 180 -4.78 11.96 -5.99
C SER A 180 -4.09 10.98 -5.05
N TRP A 181 -4.16 11.21 -3.74
CA TRP A 181 -3.55 10.32 -2.75
C TRP A 181 -4.08 8.90 -2.84
N LYS A 182 -5.40 8.73 -2.97
CA LYS A 182 -6.03 7.43 -3.19
C LYS A 182 -5.60 6.78 -4.51
N SER A 183 -5.46 7.56 -5.57
CA SER A 183 -4.98 7.09 -6.87
C SER A 183 -3.56 6.51 -6.75
N ASP A 184 -2.65 7.21 -6.08
CA ASP A 184 -1.28 6.74 -5.91
C ASP A 184 -1.18 5.48 -5.05
N ILE A 185 -1.98 5.38 -3.98
CA ILE A 185 -2.07 4.14 -3.20
C ILE A 185 -2.58 2.98 -4.07
N SER A 186 -3.53 3.25 -4.97
CA SER A 186 -4.07 2.25 -5.90
C SER A 186 -3.02 1.81 -6.93
N ASN A 187 -2.22 2.75 -7.44
CA ASN A 187 -1.10 2.45 -8.33
C ASN A 187 -0.04 1.57 -7.63
N GLN A 188 0.25 1.82 -6.36
CA GLN A 188 1.15 0.96 -5.57
C GLN A 188 0.59 -0.44 -5.36
N VAL A 189 -0.71 -0.57 -5.09
CA VAL A 189 -1.41 -1.88 -5.02
C VAL A 189 -1.24 -2.66 -6.33
N GLN A 190 -1.42 -2.00 -7.47
CA GLN A 190 -1.23 -2.61 -8.79
C GLN A 190 0.23 -3.00 -9.02
N TYR A 191 1.19 -2.15 -8.64
CA TYR A 191 2.60 -2.46 -8.77
C TYR A 191 3.02 -3.72 -8.00
N TYR A 192 2.56 -3.90 -6.75
CA TYR A 192 2.87 -5.12 -5.99
C TYR A 192 2.26 -6.37 -6.61
N GLN A 193 1.07 -6.24 -7.20
CA GLN A 193 0.46 -7.33 -7.96
C GLN A 193 1.26 -7.67 -9.23
N GLN A 194 1.64 -6.65 -10.01
CA GLN A 194 2.48 -6.82 -11.20
C GLN A 194 3.84 -7.44 -10.87
N ALA A 195 4.46 -7.09 -9.74
CA ALA A 195 5.70 -7.69 -9.29
C ALA A 195 5.58 -9.21 -9.07
N GLN A 196 4.48 -9.67 -8.47
CA GLN A 196 4.22 -11.10 -8.28
C GLN A 196 3.92 -11.82 -9.60
N GLU A 197 3.13 -11.19 -10.47
CA GLU A 197 2.80 -11.70 -11.81
C GLU A 197 4.09 -11.86 -12.63
N TYR A 198 4.96 -10.84 -12.61
CA TYR A 198 6.26 -10.85 -13.27
C TYR A 198 7.14 -12.01 -12.82
N LEU A 199 7.35 -12.20 -11.51
CA LEU A 199 8.16 -13.30 -11.00
C LEU A 199 7.58 -14.66 -11.40
N SER A 200 6.25 -14.79 -11.38
CA SER A 200 5.55 -16.00 -11.77
C SER A 200 5.70 -16.31 -13.26
N GLU A 201 5.66 -15.29 -14.11
CA GLU A 201 5.87 -15.39 -15.54
C GLU A 201 7.32 -15.68 -15.91
N LEU A 202 8.26 -15.00 -15.27
CA LEU A 202 9.68 -15.20 -15.47
C LEU A 202 10.12 -16.62 -15.13
N ALA A 203 9.60 -17.17 -14.03
CA ALA A 203 9.87 -18.56 -13.68
C ALA A 203 9.26 -19.53 -14.70
N ARG A 204 8.01 -19.31 -15.12
CA ARG A 204 7.37 -20.10 -16.20
C ARG A 204 8.18 -20.04 -17.49
N PHE A 205 8.65 -18.87 -17.88
CA PHE A 205 9.49 -18.69 -19.06
C PHE A 205 10.81 -19.46 -18.99
N LYS A 206 11.55 -19.32 -17.88
CA LYS A 206 12.83 -20.03 -17.68
C LYS A 206 12.63 -21.55 -17.65
N CYS A 207 11.60 -22.03 -16.96
CA CYS A 207 11.31 -23.46 -16.86
C CYS A 207 10.78 -24.02 -18.19
N ALA A 208 10.00 -23.25 -18.95
CA ALA A 208 9.51 -23.66 -20.27
C ALA A 208 10.67 -23.77 -21.26
N SER A 209 11.63 -22.86 -21.17
CA SER A 209 12.87 -22.92 -21.96
C SER A 209 13.65 -24.20 -21.67
N ALA A 210 13.82 -24.56 -20.40
CA ALA A 210 14.47 -25.81 -20.00
C ALA A 210 13.68 -27.07 -20.45
N LEU A 211 12.34 -27.05 -20.36
CA LEU A 211 11.50 -28.13 -20.89
C LEU A 211 11.61 -28.26 -22.41
N ASN A 212 11.68 -27.14 -23.13
CA ASN A 212 11.79 -27.18 -24.59
C ASN A 212 13.11 -27.80 -25.05
N VAL A 213 14.22 -27.48 -24.37
CA VAL A 213 15.52 -28.15 -24.57
C VAL A 213 15.38 -29.66 -24.33
N SER A 214 14.73 -30.06 -23.24
CA SER A 214 14.50 -31.48 -22.93
C SER A 214 13.62 -32.17 -23.98
N ASN A 215 12.56 -31.50 -24.46
CA ASN A 215 11.64 -32.01 -25.46
C ASN A 215 12.35 -32.34 -26.78
N LEU A 216 13.22 -31.45 -27.26
CA LEU A 216 14.01 -31.65 -28.47
C LEU A 216 15.03 -32.78 -28.27
N LYS A 217 15.81 -32.73 -27.18
CA LYS A 217 16.86 -33.71 -26.85
C LYS A 217 16.30 -35.13 -26.70
N LEU A 218 15.21 -35.30 -25.96
CA LEU A 218 14.59 -36.61 -25.75
C LEU A 218 13.96 -37.17 -27.04
N ALA A 219 13.38 -36.31 -27.89
CA ALA A 219 12.81 -36.74 -29.17
C ALA A 219 13.91 -37.24 -30.13
N GLU A 220 15.03 -36.53 -30.21
CA GLU A 220 16.18 -36.93 -31.03
C GLU A 220 16.78 -38.26 -30.52
N GLN A 221 17.09 -38.34 -29.22
CA GLN A 221 17.65 -39.56 -28.60
C GLN A 221 16.72 -40.76 -28.76
N THR A 222 15.41 -40.56 -28.58
CA THR A 222 14.41 -41.63 -28.79
C THR A 222 14.41 -42.07 -30.25
N SER A 223 14.45 -41.14 -31.21
CA SER A 223 14.50 -41.46 -32.65
C SER A 223 15.72 -42.30 -32.99
N SER A 224 16.91 -41.93 -32.51
CA SER A 224 18.15 -42.71 -32.72
C SER A 224 18.04 -44.12 -32.12
N ILE A 225 17.48 -44.26 -30.93
CA ILE A 225 17.31 -45.56 -30.26
C ILE A 225 16.31 -46.46 -31.01
N LEU A 226 15.22 -45.89 -31.53
CA LEU A 226 14.22 -46.61 -32.33
C LEU A 226 14.84 -47.24 -33.59
N LEU A 227 15.86 -46.61 -34.18
CA LEU A 227 16.57 -47.12 -35.36
C LEU A 227 17.51 -48.29 -35.04
N VAL A 228 18.06 -48.33 -33.82
CA VAL A 228 19.15 -49.27 -33.46
C VAL A 228 18.64 -50.49 -32.68
N PHE A 229 17.58 -50.33 -31.87
CA PHE A 229 17.12 -51.37 -30.95
C PHE A 229 15.84 -52.06 -31.43
N ARG A 230 15.77 -53.39 -31.22
CA ARG A 230 14.52 -54.16 -31.38
C ARG A 230 13.48 -53.71 -30.35
N SER A 231 12.19 -53.71 -30.74
CA SER A 231 11.04 -53.23 -29.94
C SER A 231 11.08 -53.61 -28.45
N LYS A 232 11.39 -54.87 -28.11
CA LYS A 232 11.46 -55.35 -26.73
C LYS A 232 12.55 -54.71 -25.85
N LYS A 233 13.58 -54.06 -26.43
CA LYS A 233 14.70 -53.42 -25.71
C LYS A 233 14.63 -51.89 -25.69
N ILE A 234 13.79 -51.28 -26.53
CA ILE A 234 13.70 -49.82 -26.70
C ILE A 234 13.38 -49.12 -25.37
N LYS A 235 12.39 -49.62 -24.62
CA LYS A 235 12.00 -49.06 -23.31
C LYS A 235 13.15 -49.02 -22.32
N LYS A 236 13.98 -50.07 -22.28
CA LYS A 236 15.16 -50.14 -21.40
C LYS A 236 16.26 -49.18 -21.86
N ALA A 237 16.42 -49.01 -23.18
CA ALA A 237 17.43 -48.13 -23.77
C ALA A 237 17.12 -46.63 -23.60
N ILE A 238 15.85 -46.22 -23.68
CA ILE A 238 15.48 -44.79 -23.51
C ILE A 238 15.48 -44.33 -22.03
N LYS A 239 15.22 -45.25 -21.09
CA LYS A 239 15.00 -44.93 -19.67
C LYS A 239 16.09 -44.04 -19.03
N PRO A 240 17.40 -44.27 -19.26
CA PRO A 240 18.44 -43.43 -18.69
C PRO A 240 18.33 -41.95 -19.12
N PHE A 241 17.94 -41.68 -20.37
CA PHE A 241 17.81 -40.33 -20.90
C PHE A 241 16.66 -39.56 -20.26
N PHE A 242 15.50 -40.21 -20.12
CA PHE A 242 14.36 -39.62 -19.42
C PHE A 242 14.65 -39.38 -17.94
N ASN A 243 15.34 -40.32 -17.28
CA ASN A 243 15.76 -40.13 -15.89
C ASN A 243 16.71 -38.92 -15.74
N GLN A 244 17.69 -38.80 -16.65
CA GLN A 244 18.62 -37.68 -16.66
C GLN A 244 17.90 -36.35 -16.90
N ALA A 245 16.98 -36.28 -17.85
CA ALA A 245 16.17 -35.08 -18.10
C ALA A 245 15.35 -34.66 -16.87
N LYS A 246 14.79 -35.62 -16.12
CA LYS A 246 14.07 -35.34 -14.86
C LYS A 246 14.99 -34.78 -13.78
N ILE A 247 16.24 -35.24 -13.69
CA ILE A 247 17.24 -34.73 -12.75
C ILE A 247 17.62 -33.30 -13.15
N GLU A 248 17.93 -33.07 -14.43
CA GLU A 248 18.29 -31.75 -14.98
C GLU A 248 17.15 -30.73 -14.76
N TYR A 249 15.90 -31.16 -14.86
CA TYR A 249 14.72 -30.31 -14.69
C TYR A 249 14.21 -30.20 -13.24
N ALA A 250 14.78 -30.93 -12.28
CA ALA A 250 14.22 -31.05 -10.93
C ALA A 250 14.02 -29.70 -10.22
N ALA A 251 14.96 -28.77 -10.36
CA ALA A 251 14.87 -27.44 -9.74
C ALA A 251 13.74 -26.60 -10.35
N CYS A 252 13.56 -26.65 -11.67
CA CYS A 252 12.44 -25.98 -12.36
C CYS A 252 11.09 -26.55 -11.92
N LYS A 253 10.98 -27.87 -11.77
CA LYS A 253 9.78 -28.53 -11.25
C LYS A 253 9.41 -28.01 -9.85
N GLN A 254 10.39 -27.95 -8.95
CA GLN A 254 10.19 -27.43 -7.59
C GLN A 254 9.79 -25.95 -7.60
N LEU A 255 10.45 -25.14 -8.42
CA LEU A 255 10.16 -23.70 -8.56
C LEU A 255 8.72 -23.46 -9.04
N ILE A 256 8.29 -24.15 -10.09
CA ILE A 256 6.95 -23.98 -10.66
C ILE A 256 5.86 -24.44 -9.70
N GLU A 257 6.07 -25.57 -9.04
CA GLU A 257 5.14 -26.07 -8.01
C GLU A 257 5.03 -25.06 -6.87
N ASN A 258 6.16 -24.56 -6.37
CA ASN A 258 6.21 -23.54 -5.33
C ASN A 258 5.49 -22.26 -5.74
N ILE A 259 5.82 -21.67 -6.91
CA ILE A 259 5.19 -20.46 -7.42
C ILE A 259 3.70 -20.64 -7.57
N SER A 260 3.25 -21.77 -8.12
CA SER A 260 1.82 -22.01 -8.30
C SER A 260 1.04 -21.98 -6.99
N LEU A 261 1.67 -22.32 -5.86
CA LEU A 261 1.08 -22.25 -4.52
C LEU A 261 1.15 -20.84 -3.94
N VAL A 262 2.27 -20.14 -4.07
CA VAL A 262 2.45 -18.81 -3.43
C VAL A 262 1.86 -17.66 -4.23
N SER A 263 1.60 -17.84 -5.53
CA SER A 263 0.97 -16.81 -6.37
C SER A 263 -0.54 -16.72 -6.19
N THR A 264 -1.18 -17.58 -5.40
CA THR A 264 -2.62 -17.48 -5.11
C THR A 264 -2.89 -16.56 -3.93
N PHE A 265 -3.62 -15.47 -4.19
CA PHE A 265 -3.94 -14.44 -3.19
C PHE A 265 -4.89 -14.90 -2.06
N SER A 266 -5.46 -16.10 -2.17
CA SER A 266 -6.58 -16.54 -1.32
C SER A 266 -6.17 -17.24 -0.02
N GLY A 267 -4.86 -17.44 0.23
CA GLY A 267 -4.37 -18.10 1.45
C GLY A 267 -4.67 -19.60 1.54
N TYR A 268 -5.44 -20.15 0.61
CA TYR A 268 -5.60 -21.58 0.44
C TYR A 268 -4.38 -22.13 -0.29
N LYS A 269 -3.84 -23.27 0.17
CA LYS A 269 -2.78 -24.05 -0.50
C LYS A 269 -3.29 -24.69 -1.81
N ILE A 270 -3.91 -23.89 -2.65
CA ILE A 270 -4.48 -24.29 -3.94
C ILE A 270 -3.53 -23.76 -4.99
N HIS A 271 -3.13 -24.65 -5.90
CA HIS A 271 -2.34 -24.26 -7.05
C HIS A 271 -3.10 -23.28 -7.93
N SER A 272 -2.37 -22.35 -8.53
CA SER A 272 -2.90 -21.44 -9.53
C SER A 272 -3.55 -22.20 -10.69
N SER A 273 -4.57 -21.59 -11.29
CA SER A 273 -5.41 -22.22 -12.33
C SER A 273 -4.62 -22.71 -13.56
N TRP A 274 -3.46 -22.12 -13.84
CA TRP A 274 -2.57 -22.53 -14.93
C TRP A 274 -1.77 -23.80 -14.64
N PHE A 275 -1.57 -24.17 -13.37
CA PHE A 275 -0.67 -25.26 -12.97
C PHE A 275 -1.09 -26.65 -13.45
N PRO A 276 -2.38 -27.05 -13.43
CA PRO A 276 -2.80 -28.33 -13.98
C PRO A 276 -2.45 -28.50 -15.46
N ASN A 277 -2.55 -27.42 -16.25
CA ASN A 277 -2.17 -27.45 -17.67
C ASN A 277 -0.65 -27.55 -17.84
N TRP A 278 0.11 -26.78 -17.04
CA TRP A 278 1.57 -26.92 -16.98
C TRP A 278 2.00 -28.37 -16.71
N ARG A 279 1.44 -28.99 -15.67
CA ARG A 279 1.74 -30.38 -15.27
C ARG A 279 1.47 -31.39 -16.39
N LYS A 280 0.43 -31.18 -17.20
CA LYS A 280 0.13 -32.03 -18.37
C LYS A 280 1.22 -31.93 -19.44
N VAL A 281 1.65 -30.70 -19.77
CA VAL A 281 2.72 -30.47 -20.76
C VAL A 281 4.06 -30.99 -20.26
N GLU A 282 4.38 -30.72 -19.00
CA GLU A 282 5.59 -31.22 -18.35
C GLU A 282 5.65 -32.76 -18.40
N SER A 283 4.56 -33.43 -18.02
CA SER A 283 4.47 -34.90 -18.03
C SER A 283 4.59 -35.47 -19.44
N SER A 284 3.95 -34.84 -20.45
CA SER A 284 4.03 -35.33 -21.84
C SER A 284 5.44 -35.25 -22.44
N ILE A 285 6.30 -34.38 -21.89
CA ILE A 285 7.71 -34.24 -22.26
C ILE A 285 8.57 -35.20 -21.46
N LEU A 286 8.46 -35.21 -20.13
CA LEU A 286 9.39 -35.90 -19.24
C LEU A 286 9.03 -37.36 -18.98
N GLU A 287 7.89 -37.83 -19.44
CA GLU A 287 7.49 -39.24 -19.39
C GLU A 287 7.37 -39.82 -20.81
N PRO A 288 7.92 -41.02 -21.07
CA PRO A 288 7.73 -41.68 -22.35
C PRO A 288 6.26 -42.12 -22.49
N VAL A 289 5.66 -41.78 -23.63
CA VAL A 289 4.27 -42.18 -23.97
C VAL A 289 4.32 -43.49 -24.75
N GLU A 290 3.42 -44.43 -24.41
CA GLU A 290 3.25 -45.66 -25.20
C GLU A 290 2.24 -45.44 -26.34
N PRO A 291 2.49 -45.96 -27.55
CA PRO A 291 3.71 -46.66 -27.95
C PRO A 291 4.91 -45.71 -28.10
N ILE A 292 6.10 -46.12 -27.65
CA ILE A 292 7.32 -45.28 -27.67
C ILE A 292 7.61 -44.68 -29.06
N SER A 293 7.26 -45.38 -30.14
CA SER A 293 7.41 -44.89 -31.51
C SER A 293 6.64 -43.59 -31.80
N ALA A 294 5.59 -43.30 -31.05
CA ALA A 294 4.82 -42.07 -31.19
C ALA A 294 5.46 -40.87 -30.47
N TYR A 295 6.34 -41.12 -29.49
CA TYR A 295 6.93 -40.05 -28.68
C TYR A 295 7.70 -38.99 -29.50
N PRO A 296 8.63 -39.33 -30.42
CA PRO A 296 9.34 -38.32 -31.20
C PRO A 296 8.44 -37.59 -32.19
N LEU A 297 7.37 -38.23 -32.68
CA LEU A 297 6.42 -37.63 -33.63
C LEU A 297 5.63 -36.47 -33.01
N GLN A 298 5.46 -36.47 -31.69
CA GLN A 298 4.71 -35.44 -30.96
C GLN A 298 5.58 -34.23 -30.54
N VAL A 299 6.88 -34.20 -30.89
CA VAL A 299 7.80 -33.12 -30.47
C VAL A 299 7.30 -31.72 -30.84
N LYS A 300 6.75 -31.55 -32.04
CA LYS A 300 6.19 -30.28 -32.52
C LYS A 300 4.95 -29.87 -31.74
N GLN A 301 4.05 -30.82 -31.45
CA GLN A 301 2.83 -30.57 -30.67
C GLN A 301 3.16 -30.14 -29.23
N ARG A 302 4.11 -30.84 -28.57
CA ARG A 302 4.56 -30.46 -27.22
C ARG A 302 5.25 -29.09 -27.23
N GLY A 303 6.04 -28.79 -28.27
CA GLY A 303 6.62 -27.46 -28.47
C GLY A 303 5.55 -26.37 -28.61
N GLN A 304 4.50 -26.61 -29.39
CA GLN A 304 3.37 -25.68 -29.52
C GLN A 304 2.65 -25.44 -28.19
N GLN A 305 2.51 -26.47 -27.35
CA GLN A 305 1.93 -26.33 -26.00
C GLN A 305 2.81 -25.51 -25.05
N LEU A 306 4.12 -25.47 -25.27
CA LEU A 306 5.06 -24.63 -24.52
C LEU A 306 5.11 -23.19 -25.04
N GLN A 307 4.72 -22.94 -26.29
CA GLN A 307 4.93 -21.66 -26.96
C GLN A 307 4.35 -20.46 -26.19
N SER A 308 3.19 -20.64 -25.54
CA SER A 308 2.57 -19.59 -24.73
C SER A 308 3.39 -19.18 -23.50
N TYR A 309 4.34 -20.01 -23.05
CA TYR A 309 5.24 -19.72 -21.94
C TYR A 309 6.64 -19.28 -22.42
N LEU A 310 6.96 -19.45 -23.69
CA LEU A 310 8.25 -19.10 -24.28
C LEU A 310 8.32 -17.65 -24.78
N ILE A 311 7.29 -16.86 -24.50
CA ILE A 311 7.29 -15.41 -24.73
C ILE A 311 8.01 -14.78 -23.55
N GLU A 312 9.13 -14.09 -23.80
CA GLU A 312 9.83 -13.36 -22.74
C GLU A 312 8.87 -12.34 -22.12
N PRO A 313 8.79 -12.23 -20.79
CA PRO A 313 7.79 -11.40 -20.12
C PRO A 313 8.07 -9.89 -20.21
N GLU A 314 8.54 -9.38 -21.35
CA GLU A 314 8.73 -7.93 -21.60
C GLU A 314 7.44 -7.14 -21.30
N ILE A 315 6.27 -7.76 -21.52
CA ILE A 315 4.95 -7.17 -21.30
C ILE A 315 4.60 -7.00 -19.80
N SER A 316 5.28 -7.71 -18.91
CA SER A 316 4.93 -7.76 -17.47
C SER A 316 6.03 -7.23 -16.56
N LYS A 317 7.13 -6.72 -17.12
CA LYS A 317 8.19 -6.10 -16.34
C LYS A 317 7.59 -4.89 -15.60
N PRO A 318 7.58 -4.87 -14.26
CA PRO A 318 7.05 -3.73 -13.53
C PRO A 318 7.88 -2.52 -13.91
N THR A 319 7.26 -1.48 -14.46
CA THR A 319 7.97 -0.22 -14.65
C THR A 319 8.36 0.29 -13.27
N ALA A 320 9.59 0.81 -13.13
CA ALA A 320 9.92 1.56 -11.94
C ALA A 320 8.90 2.69 -11.86
N LEU A 321 7.95 2.59 -10.92
CA LEU A 321 7.13 3.73 -10.60
C LEU A 321 8.12 4.77 -10.08
N GLU A 322 8.28 5.86 -10.82
CA GLU A 322 8.96 7.07 -10.33
C GLU A 322 8.36 7.51 -8.98
N ASN A 323 7.12 7.07 -8.70
CA ASN A 323 6.32 7.34 -7.53
C ASN A 323 5.98 6.08 -6.69
N ILE A 324 6.88 5.08 -6.54
CA ILE A 324 6.81 4.27 -5.30
C ILE A 324 7.23 5.19 -4.18
N HIS A 325 6.29 5.99 -3.72
CA HIS A 325 6.48 6.81 -2.56
C HIS A 325 6.75 5.89 -1.38
N ASP A 326 8.02 5.88 -0.95
CA ASP A 326 8.32 5.66 0.44
C ASP A 326 7.58 6.73 1.27
N VAL A 327 7.65 6.59 2.58
CA VAL A 327 6.95 7.53 3.49
C VAL A 327 7.37 8.97 3.23
N ASN A 328 8.61 9.21 2.82
CA ASN A 328 9.17 10.53 2.58
C ASN A 328 8.62 11.14 1.29
N GLY A 329 8.60 10.37 0.20
CA GLY A 329 8.00 10.76 -1.08
C GLY A 329 6.52 11.09 -0.94
N PHE A 330 5.77 10.27 -0.18
CA PHE A 330 4.36 10.55 0.12
C PHE A 330 4.23 11.84 0.92
N SER A 331 5.12 12.06 1.88
CA SER A 331 5.04 13.22 2.76
C SER A 331 5.38 14.53 2.03
N SER A 332 6.31 14.49 1.07
CA SER A 332 6.62 15.64 0.23
C SER A 332 5.52 15.98 -0.78
N HIS A 333 4.85 14.97 -1.34
CA HIS A 333 3.83 15.19 -2.36
C HIS A 333 2.48 15.63 -1.77
N TYR A 334 2.14 15.16 -0.56
CA TYR A 334 0.84 15.38 0.08
C TYR A 334 0.94 16.20 1.39
N GLY A 335 1.65 17.33 1.35
CA GLY A 335 1.94 18.14 2.53
C GLY A 335 0.72 18.57 3.36
N SER A 336 -0.41 18.90 2.73
CA SER A 336 -1.64 19.28 3.47
C SER A 336 -2.25 18.10 4.24
N ILE A 337 -2.21 16.91 3.65
CA ILE A 337 -2.70 15.67 4.29
C ILE A 337 -1.79 15.31 5.47
N VAL A 338 -0.47 15.41 5.29
CA VAL A 338 0.51 15.15 6.36
C VAL A 338 0.34 16.14 7.51
N ASN A 339 0.22 17.44 7.21
CA ASN A 339 -0.02 18.49 8.20
C ASN A 339 -1.31 18.21 8.99
N LEU A 340 -2.39 17.80 8.33
CA LEU A 340 -3.62 17.38 9.00
C LEU A 340 -3.36 16.18 9.94
N ILE A 341 -2.68 15.14 9.45
CA ILE A 341 -2.38 13.93 10.23
C ILE A 341 -1.53 14.26 11.45
N ASP A 342 -0.53 15.12 11.33
CA ASP A 342 0.33 15.50 12.43
C ASP A 342 -0.44 16.30 13.50
N LYS A 343 -1.31 17.22 13.07
CA LYS A 343 -2.22 17.91 13.99
C LYS A 343 -3.22 16.94 14.66
N LEU A 344 -3.74 15.94 13.94
CA LEU A 344 -4.63 14.93 14.51
C LEU A 344 -3.95 14.09 15.60
N LYS A 345 -2.65 13.84 15.53
CA LYS A 345 -1.91 13.07 16.56
C LYS A 345 -1.81 13.82 17.89
N VAL A 346 -1.78 15.15 17.86
CA VAL A 346 -1.67 15.99 19.07
C VAL A 346 -2.94 15.95 19.92
N HIS A 347 -4.09 15.67 19.28
CA HIS A 347 -5.42 15.74 19.90
C HIS A 347 -6.10 14.37 20.03
N ARG A 348 -5.36 13.26 19.84
CA ARG A 348 -5.76 11.91 20.24
C ARG A 348 -5.48 11.70 21.72
#